data_AF-A0A968X3K7-F1
#
_entry.id   AF-A0A968X3K7-F1
#
_cell.length_a   1.000
_cell.length_b   1.000
_cell.length_c   1.000
_cell.angle_alpha   90.00
_cell.angle_beta   90.00
_cell.angle_gamma   90.00
#
_symmetry.space_group_name_H-M   'P 1'
#
loop_
_entity.id
_entity.type
_entity.pdbx_description
1 polymer ?
#
loop_
_entity_poly.entity_id
_entity_poly.type
_entity_poly.pdbx_seq_one_letter_code
_entity_poly.pdbx_strand_id
1 'polypeptide(L)'
;GPVLGIFGETDTSIPVENVKAMEAGLNDAGVKHEISIYPEQGHAFVTSIEAIRAGGPQQQAWNQLLAFLKQSLQAGGAPAHKAVVASESDGVDWGYIARLAWSHATMRHEQH
;
A
#
# COMPACT_ATOMS: atom_id res chain seq x y z
N GLY A 1 -0.06 -12.27 4.84
CA GLY A 1 0.11 -11.66 6.17
C GLY A 1 -1.19 -11.82 6.94
N PRO A 2 -1.25 -11.43 8.22
CA PRO A 2 -2.51 -11.37 8.95
C PRO A 2 -3.44 -10.31 8.33
N VAL A 3 -4.75 -10.40 8.61
CA VAL A 3 -5.79 -9.47 8.13
C VAL A 3 -6.46 -8.76 9.31
N LEU A 4 -6.72 -7.47 9.17
CA LEU A 4 -7.54 -6.70 10.12
C LEU A 4 -8.78 -6.18 9.39
N GLY A 5 -9.96 -6.36 10.00
CA GLY A 5 -11.22 -5.76 9.57
C GLY A 5 -11.85 -4.93 10.68
N ILE A 6 -12.19 -3.69 10.37
CA ILE A 6 -12.89 -2.76 11.27
C ILE A 6 -14.15 -2.29 10.57
N PHE A 7 -15.31 -2.65 11.12
CA PHE A 7 -16.62 -2.40 10.50
C PHE A 7 -17.54 -1.63 11.44
N GLY A 8 -18.47 -0.87 10.88
CA GLY A 8 -19.57 -0.26 11.63
C GLY A 8 -20.81 -1.16 11.59
N GLU A 9 -21.49 -1.31 12.72
CA GLU A 9 -22.71 -2.14 12.83
C GLU A 9 -23.85 -1.63 11.93
N THR A 10 -23.97 -0.31 11.76
CA THR A 10 -25.05 0.31 11.00
C THR A 10 -24.64 0.67 9.57
N ASP A 11 -23.51 0.14 9.07
CA ASP A 11 -23.10 0.32 7.69
C ASP A 11 -23.96 -0.53 6.75
N THR A 12 -24.87 0.11 6.03
CA THR A 12 -25.77 -0.57 5.08
C THR A 12 -25.06 -0.98 3.78
N SER A 13 -23.86 -0.46 3.51
CA SER A 13 -23.06 -0.82 2.34
C SER A 13 -22.31 -2.13 2.55
N ILE A 14 -21.99 -2.46 3.81
CA ILE A 14 -21.36 -3.72 4.22
C ILE A 14 -22.13 -4.28 5.43
N PRO A 15 -23.27 -4.96 5.19
CA PRO A 15 -24.06 -5.56 6.26
C PRO A 15 -23.26 -6.55 7.12
N VAL A 16 -23.63 -6.67 8.41
CA VAL A 16 -22.94 -7.53 9.40
C VAL A 16 -22.89 -8.99 8.96
N GLU A 17 -23.92 -9.50 8.28
CA GLU A 17 -23.94 -10.84 7.73
C GLU A 17 -22.81 -11.08 6.71
N ASN A 18 -22.47 -10.07 5.90
CA ASN A 18 -21.37 -10.16 4.94
C ASN A 18 -20.02 -10.14 5.65
N VAL A 19 -19.89 -9.35 6.73
CA VAL A 19 -18.69 -9.35 7.58
C VAL A 19 -18.48 -10.73 8.20
N LYS A 20 -19.53 -11.36 8.73
CA LYS A 20 -19.47 -12.71 9.29
C LYS A 20 -19.15 -13.78 8.24
N ALA A 21 -19.70 -13.66 7.04
CA ALA A 21 -19.37 -14.57 5.94
C ALA A 21 -17.89 -14.45 5.53
N MET A 22 -17.37 -13.22 5.48
CA MET A 22 -15.94 -12.98 5.23
C MET A 22 -15.07 -13.59 6.34
N GLU A 23 -15.42 -13.38 7.62
CA GLU A 23 -14.71 -13.96 8.76
C GLU A 23 -14.70 -15.49 8.72
N ALA A 24 -15.84 -16.13 8.41
CA ALA A 24 -15.91 -17.58 8.22
C ALA A 24 -14.97 -18.05 7.10
N GLY A 25 -14.96 -17.37 5.94
CA GLY A 25 -14.04 -17.69 4.84
C GLY A 25 -12.55 -17.55 5.22
N LEU A 26 -12.20 -16.55 6.04
CA LEU A 26 -10.84 -16.38 6.55
C LEU A 26 -10.44 -17.51 7.50
N ASN A 27 -11.37 -17.97 8.34
CA ASN A 27 -11.17 -19.13 9.22
C ASN A 27 -10.95 -20.41 8.41
N ASP A 28 -11.80 -20.69 7.43
CA ASP A 28 -11.71 -21.88 6.57
C ASP A 28 -10.38 -21.90 5.79
N ALA A 29 -9.89 -20.73 5.38
CA ALA A 29 -8.61 -20.59 4.70
C ALA A 29 -7.38 -20.65 5.64
N GLY A 30 -7.58 -20.74 6.97
CA GLY A 30 -6.50 -20.72 7.96
C GLY A 30 -5.72 -19.40 8.00
N VAL A 31 -6.32 -18.30 7.54
CA VAL A 31 -5.69 -16.99 7.52
C VAL A 31 -5.82 -16.37 8.91
N LYS A 32 -4.71 -15.93 9.52
CA LYS A 32 -4.76 -15.17 10.78
C LYS A 32 -5.49 -13.86 10.56
N HIS A 33 -6.50 -13.57 11.36
CA HIS A 33 -7.28 -12.34 11.24
C HIS A 33 -7.82 -11.84 12.58
N GLU A 34 -8.18 -10.56 12.60
CA GLU A 34 -8.92 -9.88 13.66
C GLU A 34 -10.05 -9.09 13.01
N ILE A 35 -11.30 -9.29 13.46
CA ILE A 35 -12.48 -8.57 12.97
C ILE A 35 -13.17 -7.89 14.16
N SER A 36 -13.40 -6.58 14.05
CA SER A 36 -14.16 -5.78 15.02
C SER A 36 -15.36 -5.13 14.35
N ILE A 37 -16.51 -5.18 15.01
CA ILE A 37 -17.73 -4.45 14.62
C ILE A 37 -18.04 -3.43 15.71
N TYR A 38 -18.11 -2.16 15.33
CA TYR A 38 -18.36 -1.04 16.22
C TYR A 38 -19.85 -0.70 16.27
N PRO A 39 -20.52 -0.81 17.44
CA PRO A 39 -21.93 -0.52 17.57
C PRO A 39 -22.27 0.91 17.20
N GLU A 40 -23.46 1.11 16.62
CA GLU A 40 -24.01 2.42 16.22
C GLU A 40 -23.14 3.21 15.21
N GLN A 41 -22.09 2.60 14.65
CA GLN A 41 -21.23 3.25 13.67
C GLN A 41 -21.64 2.87 12.26
N GLY A 42 -21.73 3.88 11.39
CA GLY A 42 -22.04 3.71 9.97
C GLY A 42 -20.80 3.65 9.08
N HIS A 43 -21.04 3.78 7.78
CA HIS A 43 -19.97 3.84 6.78
C HIS A 43 -18.99 5.00 7.07
N ALA A 44 -17.69 4.72 6.90
CA ALA A 44 -16.62 5.70 7.06
C ALA A 44 -16.68 6.48 8.40
N PHE A 45 -16.99 5.82 9.51
CA PHE A 45 -17.18 6.48 10.81
C PHE A 45 -15.90 7.12 11.38
N VAL A 46 -14.71 6.72 10.93
CA VAL A 46 -13.44 7.41 11.25
C VAL A 46 -13.25 8.56 10.27
N THR A 47 -13.59 9.78 10.68
CA THR A 47 -13.77 10.91 9.74
C THR A 47 -12.61 11.90 9.72
N SER A 48 -11.95 12.16 10.85
CA SER A 48 -10.83 13.11 10.91
C SER A 48 -9.89 12.87 12.11
N ILE A 49 -8.73 13.51 12.11
CA ILE A 49 -7.77 13.44 13.22
C ILE A 49 -8.36 14.08 14.49
N GLU A 50 -9.11 15.17 14.36
CA GLU A 50 -9.79 15.83 15.47
C GLU A 50 -10.81 14.90 16.11
N ALA A 51 -11.58 14.18 15.29
CA ALA A 51 -12.57 13.22 15.77
C ALA A 51 -11.92 11.99 16.43
N ILE A 52 -10.80 11.51 15.89
CA ILE A 52 -9.95 10.49 16.56
C ILE A 52 -9.44 11.01 17.92
N ARG A 53 -9.00 12.27 18.00
CA ARG A 53 -8.50 12.87 19.25
C ARG A 53 -9.61 13.10 20.28
N ALA A 54 -10.84 13.35 19.83
CA ALA A 54 -12.00 13.51 20.69
C ALA A 54 -12.38 12.21 21.44
N GLY A 55 -11.92 11.05 20.96
CA GLY A 55 -12.08 9.77 21.64
C GLY A 55 -13.15 8.86 21.03
N GLY A 56 -13.65 7.92 21.84
CA GLY A 56 -14.75 7.04 21.47
C GLY A 56 -14.40 6.00 20.39
N PRO A 57 -15.39 5.53 19.62
CA PRO A 57 -15.22 4.47 18.62
C PRO A 57 -14.13 4.76 17.59
N GLN A 58 -14.00 6.02 17.15
CA GLN A 58 -13.01 6.41 16.15
C GLN A 58 -11.58 6.27 16.69
N GLN A 59 -11.35 6.70 17.93
CA GLN A 59 -10.05 6.54 18.58
C GLN A 59 -9.71 5.07 18.80
N GLN A 60 -10.69 4.27 19.22
CA GLN A 60 -10.51 2.84 19.45
C GLN A 60 -10.14 2.12 18.15
N ALA A 61 -10.88 2.38 17.06
CA ALA A 61 -10.59 1.84 15.73
C ALA A 61 -9.20 2.24 15.25
N TRP A 62 -8.83 3.52 15.42
CA TRP A 62 -7.51 4.01 15.06
C TRP A 62 -6.39 3.32 15.85
N ASN A 63 -6.58 3.16 17.16
CA ASN A 63 -5.62 2.47 18.01
C ASN A 63 -5.47 0.99 17.65
N GLN A 64 -6.57 0.32 17.29
CA GLN A 64 -6.55 -1.06 16.82
C GLN A 64 -5.73 -1.19 15.53
N LEU A 65 -5.94 -0.30 14.55
CA LEU A 65 -5.14 -0.25 13.33
C LEU A 65 -3.64 -0.10 13.62
N LEU A 66 -3.27 0.87 14.46
CA LEU A 66 -1.87 1.12 14.80
C LEU A 66 -1.23 -0.07 15.52
N ALA A 67 -1.95 -0.69 16.46
CA ALA A 67 -1.48 -1.87 17.18
C ALA A 67 -1.25 -3.04 16.21
N PHE A 68 -2.21 -3.30 15.33
CA PHE A 68 -2.13 -4.35 14.33
C PHE A 68 -0.96 -4.15 13.36
N LEU A 69 -0.78 -2.94 12.84
CA LEU A 69 0.34 -2.62 11.94
C LEU A 69 1.68 -2.80 12.65
N LYS A 70 1.81 -2.30 13.89
CA LYS A 70 3.03 -2.47 14.69
C LYS A 70 3.37 -3.94 14.86
N GLN A 71 2.40 -4.78 15.23
CA GLN A 71 2.63 -6.21 15.40
C GLN A 71 2.96 -6.91 14.08
N SER A 72 2.22 -6.59 13.02
CA SER A 72 2.33 -7.27 11.72
C SER A 72 3.63 -6.93 10.99
N LEU A 73 4.10 -5.68 11.11
CA LEU A 73 5.35 -5.24 10.49
C LEU A 73 6.59 -5.63 11.30
N GLN A 74 6.46 -5.85 12.61
CA GLN A 74 7.55 -6.37 13.45
C GLN A 74 7.67 -7.90 13.36
N ALA A 75 6.54 -8.61 13.27
CA ALA A 75 6.51 -10.06 13.12
C ALA A 75 6.86 -10.50 11.69
N GLY A 76 6.56 -9.67 10.70
CA GLY A 76 7.03 -9.81 9.34
C GLY A 76 8.46 -9.31 9.21
N GLY A 77 9.44 -10.12 9.62
CA GLY A 77 10.77 -10.08 9.00
C GLY A 77 10.59 -10.38 7.52
N ALA A 78 10.16 -9.40 6.73
CA ALA A 78 9.97 -9.57 5.32
C ALA A 78 11.33 -9.88 4.71
N PRO A 79 11.44 -10.82 3.74
CA PRO A 79 12.47 -10.62 2.75
C PRO A 79 12.21 -9.22 2.19
N ALA A 80 13.19 -8.34 2.31
CA ALA A 80 13.15 -7.08 1.59
C ALA A 80 12.83 -7.46 0.15
N HIS A 81 11.61 -7.16 -0.33
CA HIS A 81 11.44 -6.88 -1.73
C HIS A 81 12.39 -5.71 -1.92
N LYS A 82 13.63 -6.01 -2.36
CA LYS A 82 14.57 -4.97 -2.76
C LYS A 82 13.72 -4.06 -3.60
N ALA A 83 13.54 -2.82 -3.13
CA ALA A 83 13.26 -1.76 -4.06
C ALA A 83 14.38 -1.90 -5.08
N VAL A 84 14.07 -2.49 -6.23
CA VAL A 84 14.89 -2.33 -7.40
C VAL A 84 14.65 -0.88 -7.74
N VAL A 85 15.37 0.00 -7.04
CA VAL A 85 15.81 1.24 -7.62
C VAL A 85 16.67 0.75 -8.77
N ALA A 86 16.04 0.60 -9.94
CA ALA A 86 16.77 0.52 -11.18
C ALA A 86 17.56 1.82 -11.19
N SER A 87 18.83 1.75 -10.84
CA SER A 87 19.78 2.74 -11.30
C SER A 87 19.72 2.63 -12.81
N GLU A 88 18.93 3.48 -13.46
CA GLU A 88 19.04 3.71 -14.89
C GLU A 88 20.43 4.29 -15.15
N SER A 89 21.40 3.40 -15.30
CA SER A 89 22.65 3.67 -15.98
C SER A 89 22.87 2.60 -17.03
N ASP A 90 21.83 2.33 -17.83
CA ASP A 90 21.97 1.55 -19.05
C ASP A 90 21.96 2.51 -20.25
N GLY A 91 23.17 2.94 -20.60
CA GLY A 91 23.56 3.00 -22.01
C GLY A 91 23.21 4.26 -22.80
N VAL A 92 23.82 5.39 -22.47
CA VAL A 92 24.24 6.33 -23.52
C VAL A 92 25.73 6.15 -23.75
N ASP A 93 26.09 5.48 -24.83
CA ASP A 93 27.48 5.40 -25.30
C ASP A 93 27.88 6.76 -25.90
N TRP A 94 28.45 7.61 -25.05
CA TRP A 94 28.97 8.92 -25.46
C TRP A 94 30.08 8.83 -26.51
N GLY A 95 30.77 7.69 -26.62
CA GLY A 95 31.74 7.44 -27.69
C GLY A 95 31.07 7.25 -29.04
N TYR A 96 29.92 6.57 -29.09
CA TYR A 96 29.08 6.47 -30.29
C TYR A 96 28.53 7.85 -30.70
N ILE A 97 28.01 8.63 -29.75
CA ILE A 97 27.49 9.98 -30.01
C ILE A 97 28.59 10.93 -30.50
N ALA A 98 29.79 10.85 -29.91
CA ALA A 98 30.95 11.65 -30.36
C ALA A 98 31.40 11.28 -31.78
N ARG A 99 31.43 9.98 -32.15
CA ARG A 99 31.73 9.56 -33.53
C ARG A 99 30.65 9.99 -34.51
N LEU A 100 29.37 9.94 -34.13
CA LEU A 100 28.26 10.38 -34.97
C LEU A 100 28.32 11.90 -35.21
N ALA A 101 28.67 12.69 -34.21
CA ALA A 101 28.86 14.13 -34.36
C ALA A 101 30.04 14.45 -35.29
N TRP A 102 31.15 13.72 -35.18
CA TRP A 102 32.30 13.88 -36.06
C TRP A 102 31.99 13.48 -37.51
N SER A 103 31.22 12.41 -37.73
CA SER A 103 30.86 11.96 -39.08
C SER A 103 29.93 12.94 -39.82
N HIS A 104 29.18 13.78 -39.10
CA HIS A 104 28.39 14.87 -39.70
C HIS A 104 29.21 16.15 -39.91
N ALA A 105 30.23 16.38 -39.09
CA ALA A 105 31.08 17.57 -39.20
C ALA A 105 32.08 17.50 -40.38
N THR A 106 32.40 16.31 -40.90
CA THR A 106 33.41 16.14 -41.96
C THR A 106 32.86 15.83 -43.36
N MET A 107 31.53 15.79 -43.57
CA MET A 107 30.94 15.71 -44.92
C MET A 107 30.49 17.07 -45.46
N ARG A 108 31.38 18.06 -45.44
CA ARG A 108 31.33 19.21 -46.36
C ARG A 108 32.71 19.86 -46.49
N HIS A 109 33.65 19.20 -47.16
CA HIS A 109 34.66 19.82 -48.02
C HIS A 109 35.59 18.72 -48.55
N GLU A 110 35.18 18.06 -49.64
CA GLU A 110 36.10 17.45 -50.63
C GLU A 110 35.32 16.95 -51.86
N GLN A 111 34.84 17.89 -52.67
CA GLN A 111 34.68 17.74 -54.12
C GLN A 111 34.83 19.15 -54.72
N HIS A 112 36.00 19.37 -55.32
CA HIS A 112 36.44 20.50 -56.16
C HIS A 112 36.73 21.86 -55.52
#